data_AF-A0A260PPQ5-F1
#
_entry.id   AF-A0A260PPQ5-F1
#
_cell.length_a   1.000
_cell.length_b   1.000
_cell.length_c   1.000
_cell.angle_alpha   90.00
_cell.angle_beta   90.00
_cell.angle_gamma   90.00
#
_symmetry.space_group_name_H-M   'P 1'
#
loop_
_entity.id
_entity.type
_entity.pdbx_description
1 polymer ?
#
loop_
_entity_poly.entity_id
_entity_poly.type
_entity_poly.pdbx_seq_one_letter_code
_entity_poly.pdbx_strand_id
1 'polypeptide(L)'
;MLEMTTNLSRPEAFGDLPSAQMLGAKFHRLAVGEEGSARFAIKQQIEIIKTMREFFQHYFASVEAADADTAATVEALSPPR
;
A
#
# COMPACT_ATOMS: atom_id res chain seq x y z
N MET A 1 -1.28 -6.05 -9.41
CA MET A 1 -2.18 -4.97 -8.94
C MET A 1 -2.04 -3.71 -9.78
N LEU A 2 -0.88 -3.05 -9.81
CA LEU A 2 -0.74 -1.80 -10.57
C LEU A 2 -0.97 -1.98 -12.08
N GLU A 3 -0.43 -3.03 -12.68
CA GLU A 3 -0.66 -3.33 -14.10
C GLU A 3 -2.11 -3.68 -14.43
N MET A 4 -2.89 -4.18 -13.47
CA MET A 4 -4.31 -4.49 -13.71
C MET A 4 -5.13 -3.21 -13.94
N THR A 5 -4.62 -2.04 -13.53
CA THR A 5 -5.30 -0.75 -13.73
C THR A 5 -5.40 -0.35 -15.20
N THR A 6 -4.49 -0.82 -16.05
CA THR A 6 -4.58 -0.58 -17.51
C THR A 6 -5.73 -1.32 -18.15
N ASN A 7 -6.23 -2.39 -17.52
CA ASN A 7 -7.36 -3.17 -17.99
C ASN A 7 -8.72 -2.65 -17.47
N LEU A 8 -8.74 -1.62 -16.61
CA LEU A 8 -9.98 -1.04 -16.07
C LEU A 8 -10.75 -0.19 -17.08
N SER A 9 -10.10 0.21 -18.18
CA SER A 9 -10.71 1.02 -19.23
C SER A 9 -10.26 0.54 -20.60
N ARG A 10 -11.21 0.45 -21.54
CA ARG A 10 -10.97 0.18 -22.96
C ARG A 10 -11.63 1.29 -23.78
N PRO A 11 -10.93 2.41 -24.06
CA PRO A 11 -11.50 3.56 -24.75
C PRO A 11 -12.11 3.21 -26.10
N GLU A 12 -11.54 2.23 -26.79
CA GLU A 12 -11.93 1.76 -28.12
C GLU A 12 -13.29 1.07 -28.12
N ALA A 13 -13.77 0.61 -26.96
CA ALA A 13 -15.05 -0.08 -26.83
C ALA A 13 -16.27 0.85 -26.83
N PHE A 14 -16.08 2.18 -26.75
CA PHE A 14 -17.17 3.14 -26.64
C PHE A 14 -17.83 3.49 -27.99
N GLY A 15 -17.12 3.30 -29.12
CA GLY A 15 -17.62 3.59 -30.48
C GLY A 15 -17.16 4.94 -31.04
N ASP A 16 -17.58 5.25 -32.27
CA ASP A 16 -17.01 6.34 -33.08
C ASP A 16 -17.71 7.70 -32.95
N LEU A 17 -18.84 7.75 -32.24
CA LEU A 17 -19.51 9.03 -31.98
C LEU A 17 -18.61 9.91 -31.10
N PRO A 18 -18.49 11.22 -31.38
CA PRO A 18 -17.63 12.12 -30.59
C PRO A 18 -17.94 12.09 -29.09
N SER A 19 -19.22 12.01 -28.70
CA SER A 19 -19.64 11.90 -27.31
C SER A 19 -19.17 10.59 -26.65
N ALA A 20 -19.16 9.49 -27.40
CA ALA A 20 -18.70 8.20 -26.92
C ALA A 20 -17.18 8.18 -26.74
N GLN A 21 -16.43 8.77 -27.66
CA GLN A 21 -14.98 8.95 -27.54
C GLN A 21 -14.62 9.82 -26.32
N MET A 22 -15.35 10.92 -26.10
CA MET A 22 -15.17 11.76 -24.90
C MET A 22 -15.44 11.00 -23.60
N LEU A 23 -16.46 10.15 -23.58
CA LEU A 23 -16.77 9.31 -22.43
C LEU A 23 -15.68 8.25 -22.18
N GLY A 24 -15.20 7.60 -23.24
CA GLY A 24 -14.07 6.66 -23.17
C GLY A 24 -12.81 7.30 -22.62
N ALA A 25 -12.46 8.50 -23.11
CA ALA A 25 -11.33 9.28 -22.61
C ALA A 25 -11.48 9.65 -21.13
N LYS A 26 -12.69 10.01 -20.68
CA LYS A 26 -12.98 10.29 -19.26
C LYS A 26 -12.71 9.07 -18.39
N PHE A 27 -13.27 7.91 -18.73
CA PHE A 27 -13.06 6.70 -17.93
C PHE A 27 -11.61 6.20 -17.98
N HIS A 28 -10.92 6.39 -19.11
CA HIS A 28 -9.49 6.11 -19.21
C HIS A 28 -8.68 6.94 -18.23
N ARG A 29 -8.95 8.26 -18.15
CA ARG A 29 -8.31 9.15 -17.19
C ARG A 29 -8.56 8.71 -15.74
N LEU A 30 -9.79 8.29 -15.42
CA LEU A 30 -10.12 7.77 -14.09
C LEU A 30 -9.41 6.44 -13.77
N ALA A 31 -9.14 5.60 -14.77
CA ALA A 31 -8.45 4.33 -14.58
C ALA A 31 -6.93 4.49 -14.40
N VAL A 32 -6.27 5.18 -15.35
CA VAL A 32 -4.80 5.17 -15.47
C VAL A 32 -4.13 6.54 -15.41
N GLY A 33 -4.91 7.61 -15.23
CA GLY A 33 -4.40 8.98 -15.17
C GLY A 33 -3.54 9.27 -13.93
N GLU A 34 -3.42 10.56 -13.62
CA GLU A 34 -2.64 11.03 -12.49
C GLU A 34 -3.49 11.08 -11.21
N GLU A 35 -3.42 12.18 -10.46
CA GLU A 35 -4.11 12.34 -9.18
C GLU A 35 -5.62 12.05 -9.30
N GLY A 36 -6.14 11.30 -8.32
CA GLY A 36 -7.53 10.87 -8.28
C GLY A 36 -7.88 9.66 -9.16
N SER A 37 -6.93 9.12 -9.95
CA SER A 37 -7.15 7.88 -10.69
C SER A 37 -7.04 6.62 -9.79
N ALA A 38 -7.63 5.51 -10.24
CA ALA A 38 -7.48 4.22 -9.59
C ALA A 38 -6.00 3.78 -9.52
N ARG A 39 -5.23 4.02 -10.60
CA ARG A 39 -3.79 3.76 -10.63
C ARG A 39 -3.02 4.55 -9.59
N PHE A 40 -3.35 5.83 -9.42
CA PHE A 40 -2.74 6.67 -8.39
C PHE A 40 -3.05 6.17 -6.98
N ALA A 41 -4.33 5.91 -6.67
CA ALA A 41 -4.75 5.41 -5.37
C ALA A 41 -4.08 4.05 -5.02
N ILE A 42 -3.98 3.14 -5.99
CA ILE A 42 -3.32 1.83 -5.79
C ILE A 42 -1.82 2.00 -5.52
N LYS A 43 -1.13 2.92 -6.20
CA LYS A 43 0.28 3.23 -5.90
C LYS A 43 0.44 3.70 -4.46
N GLN A 44 -0.39 4.66 -4.03
CA GLN A 44 -0.33 5.18 -2.66
C GLN A 44 -0.60 4.08 -1.63
N GLN A 45 -1.58 3.21 -1.88
CA GLN A 45 -1.88 2.10 -0.98
C GLN A 45 -0.74 1.07 -0.88
N ILE A 46 -0.02 0.81 -1.99
CA ILE A 46 1.17 -0.05 -1.97
C ILE A 46 2.24 0.54 -1.05
N GLU A 47 2.49 1.84 -1.15
CA GLU A 47 3.49 2.50 -0.29
C GLU A 47 3.06 2.48 1.19
N ILE A 48 1.78 2.72 1.49
CA ILE A 48 1.24 2.59 2.85
C ILE A 48 1.51 1.18 3.41
N ILE A 49 1.24 0.13 2.63
CA ILE A 49 1.46 -1.26 3.06
C ILE A 49 2.95 -1.54 3.29
N LYS A 50 3.84 -0.98 2.47
CA LYS A 50 5.30 -1.10 2.68
C LYS A 50 5.73 -0.40 3.97
N THR A 51 5.28 0.83 4.20
CA THR A 51 5.56 1.55 5.44
C THR A 51 5.05 0.80 6.66
N MET A 52 3.82 0.26 6.61
CA MET A 52 3.30 -0.56 7.70
C MET A 52 4.15 -1.81 7.94
N ARG A 53 4.61 -2.48 6.88
CA ARG A 53 5.50 -3.64 7.00
C ARG A 53 6.80 -3.27 7.72
N GLU A 54 7.46 -2.21 7.28
CA GLU A 54 8.71 -1.73 7.89
C GLU A 54 8.49 -1.36 9.36
N PHE A 55 7.42 -0.62 9.65
CA PHE A 55 7.03 -0.27 11.01
C PHE A 55 6.86 -1.51 11.90
N PHE A 56 6.12 -2.52 11.46
CA PHE A 56 5.91 -3.73 12.25
C PHE A 56 7.21 -4.52 12.45
N GLN A 57 8.08 -4.59 11.44
CA GLN A 57 9.39 -5.23 11.58
C GLN A 57 10.24 -4.56 12.67
N HIS A 58 10.30 -3.22 12.67
CA HIS A 58 11.02 -2.48 13.71
C HIS A 58 10.37 -2.58 15.08
N TYR A 59 9.04 -2.51 15.15
CA TYR A 59 8.29 -2.65 16.39
C TYR A 59 8.56 -4.00 17.06
N PHE A 60 8.47 -5.11 16.32
CA PHE A 60 8.73 -6.43 16.90
C PHE A 60 10.18 -6.59 17.38
N ALA A 61 11.15 -6.10 16.61
CA ALA A 61 12.55 -6.12 17.05
C ALA A 61 12.77 -5.29 18.32
N SER A 62 12.11 -4.13 18.44
CA SER A 62 12.18 -3.28 19.63
C SER A 62 11.56 -3.94 20.85
N VAL A 63 10.43 -4.63 20.69
CA VAL A 63 9.74 -5.32 21.79
C VAL A 63 10.59 -6.50 22.27
N GLU A 64 11.12 -7.31 21.36
CA GLU A 64 11.99 -8.44 21.69
C GLU A 64 13.23 -7.99 22.49
N ALA A 65 13.86 -6.89 22.08
CA ALA A 65 15.00 -6.33 22.79
C ALA A 65 14.62 -5.86 24.20
N ALA A 66 13.50 -5.15 24.34
CA ALA A 66 13.02 -4.69 25.64
C ALA A 66 12.66 -5.85 26.58
N ASP A 67 12.05 -6.91 26.05
CA ASP A 67 11.72 -8.12 26.81
C ASP A 67 12.98 -8.85 27.26
N ALA A 68 13.98 -8.99 26.38
CA ALA A 68 15.28 -9.59 26.73
C ALA A 68 16.02 -8.80 27.81
N ASP A 69 16.07 -7.48 27.68
CA ASP A 69 16.71 -6.59 28.66
C ASP A 69 15.98 -6.63 30.02
N THR A 70 14.65 -6.67 29.98
CA THR A 70 13.83 -6.79 31.19
C THR A 70 14.05 -8.13 31.88
N ALA A 71 14.07 -9.24 31.12
CA ALA A 71 14.34 -10.57 31.65
C ALA A 71 15.73 -10.66 32.29
N ALA A 72 16.76 -10.10 31.64
CA ALA A 72 18.11 -10.04 32.19
C ALA A 72 18.16 -9.21 33.49
N THR A 73 17.44 -8.08 33.54
CA THR A 73 17.34 -7.25 34.73
C THR A 73 16.66 -7.98 35.89
N VAL A 74 15.57 -8.70 35.62
CA VAL A 74 14.85 -9.48 36.63
C VAL A 74 15.72 -10.61 37.17
N GLU A 75 16.44 -11.33 36.31
CA GLU A 75 17.38 -12.38 36.74
C GLU A 75 18.48 -11.80 37.64
N ALA A 76 19.07 -10.66 37.26
CA ALA A 76 20.12 -10.00 38.03
C ALA A 76 19.65 -9.53 39.43
N LEU A 77 18.37 -9.23 39.58
CA LEU A 77 17.75 -8.81 40.85
C LEU A 77 17.20 -9.99 41.67
N SER A 78 17.16 -11.20 41.10
CA SER A 78 16.60 -12.37 41.76
C SER A 78 17.55 -12.92 42.83
N PRO A 79 17.04 -13.36 44.00
CA PRO A 79 17.87 -13.95 45.04
C PRO A 79 18.60 -15.21 44.52
N PRO A 80 19.82 -15.50 44.99
CA PRO A 80 20.51 -16.74 44.64
C PRO A 80 19.69 -17.95 45.12
N ARG A 81 19.58 -18.97 44.26
CA ARG A 81 18.96 -20.25 44.59
C ARG A 81 19.79 -21.04 45.59
#